data_AF-A0A7C4G8J9-F1
#
_entry.id   AF-A0A7C4G8J9-F1
#
_cell.length_a   1.000
_cell.length_b   1.000
_cell.length_c   1.000
_cell.angle_alpha   90.00
_cell.angle_beta   90.00
_cell.angle_gamma   90.00
#
_symmetry.space_group_name_H-M   'P 1'
#
loop_
_entity.id
_entity.type
_entity.pdbx_description
1 polymer ?
#
loop_
_entity_poly.entity_id
_entity_poly.type
_entity_poly.pdbx_seq_one_letter_code
_entity_poly.pdbx_strand_id
1 'polypeptide(L)'
;MEKRKTLKIRWQRLVLKGETCLRCRLTEEELEKAVSSLKQFLTLLGIEVILEKSELSVVEFKKDPLRSNQVWLNDRLLEDWINGKTGQSPCCDVCGPSECKTVIVGEESYEVIPAELIIKAGLLAALQLLDVEINKSCCENEISTAPATSCCKSRQAL
;
A
#
# COMPACT_ATOMS: atom_id res chain seq x y z
N MET A 1 -2.93 -23.31 16.11
CA MET A 1 -3.35 -21.90 16.11
C MET A 1 -2.86 -21.30 14.82
N GLU A 2 -3.75 -21.07 13.85
CA GLU A 2 -3.34 -20.49 12.57
C GLU A 2 -2.75 -19.11 12.80
N LYS A 3 -1.61 -18.84 12.14
CA LYS A 3 -0.92 -17.57 12.25
C LYS A 3 -1.78 -16.52 11.56
N ARG A 4 -2.33 -15.58 12.34
CA ARG A 4 -3.10 -14.44 11.80
C ARG A 4 -2.21 -13.67 10.82
N LYS A 5 -2.72 -13.42 9.62
CA LYS A 5 -2.03 -12.60 8.63
C LYS A 5 -2.14 -11.13 9.03
N THR A 6 -1.18 -10.33 8.60
CA THR A 6 -1.16 -8.90 8.92
C THR A 6 -0.91 -8.10 7.66
N LEU A 7 -1.85 -7.23 7.31
CA LEU A 7 -1.63 -6.11 6.40
C LEU A 7 -1.06 -4.95 7.21
N LYS A 8 0.23 -4.66 7.01
CA LYS A 8 0.88 -3.51 7.64
C LYS A 8 0.73 -2.29 6.74
N ILE A 9 0.23 -1.20 7.28
CA ILE A 9 0.16 0.08 6.59
C ILE A 9 1.06 1.03 7.35
N ARG A 10 2.11 1.53 6.72
CA ARG A 10 3.02 2.52 7.31
C ARG A 10 2.83 3.85 6.60
N TRP A 11 2.75 4.92 7.36
CA TRP A 11 2.71 6.27 6.81
C TRP A 11 3.79 7.13 7.45
N GLN A 12 4.59 7.77 6.61
CA GLN A 12 5.70 8.62 7.05
C GLN A 12 5.51 10.05 6.56
N ARG A 13 5.74 10.99 7.47
CA ARG A 13 5.63 12.42 7.18
C ARG A 13 6.68 13.22 7.93
N LEU A 14 7.01 14.40 7.40
CA LEU A 14 7.77 15.39 8.15
C LEU A 14 7.01 15.79 9.41
N VAL A 15 7.66 15.66 10.56
CA VAL A 15 7.15 16.18 11.83
C VAL A 15 8.14 17.17 12.42
N LEU A 16 7.63 18.34 12.83
CA LEU A 16 8.39 19.35 13.55
C LEU A 16 7.58 19.77 14.77
N LYS A 17 8.13 19.54 15.98
CA LYS A 17 7.47 19.86 17.26
C LYS A 17 6.07 19.22 17.39
N GLY A 18 5.89 18.02 16.87
CA GLY A 18 4.62 17.28 16.91
C GLY A 18 3.61 17.67 15.83
N GLU A 19 3.95 18.61 14.95
CA GLU A 19 3.06 19.08 13.87
C GLU A 19 3.58 18.67 12.48
N THR A 20 2.66 18.61 11.51
CA THR A 20 2.92 18.38 10.09
C THR A 20 2.14 19.39 9.24
N CYS A 21 2.45 19.54 7.96
CA CYS A 21 1.70 20.44 7.07
C CYS A 21 0.25 19.97 6.82
N LEU A 22 -0.60 20.88 6.33
CA LEU A 22 -2.01 20.62 6.02
C LEU A 22 -2.21 19.39 5.11
N ARG A 23 -1.42 19.26 4.04
CA ARG A 23 -1.50 18.13 3.08
C ARG A 23 -1.32 16.77 3.76
N CYS A 24 -0.32 16.68 4.63
CA CYS A 24 -0.06 15.46 5.39
C CYS A 24 -1.16 15.20 6.42
N ARG A 25 -1.62 16.23 7.15
CA ARG A 25 -2.72 16.07 8.12
C ARG A 25 -4.00 15.57 7.46
N LEU A 26 -4.38 16.13 6.31
CA LEU A 26 -5.54 15.66 5.56
C LEU A 26 -5.34 14.23 5.04
N THR A 27 -4.10 13.87 4.66
CA THR A 27 -3.78 12.48 4.30
C THR A 27 -3.92 11.54 5.51
N GLU A 28 -3.60 11.98 6.72
CA GLU A 28 -3.83 11.23 7.97
C GLU A 28 -5.31 10.90 8.15
N GLU A 29 -6.18 11.89 7.95
CA GLU A 29 -7.63 11.73 8.08
C GLU A 29 -8.18 10.72 7.05
N GLU A 30 -7.72 10.80 5.80
CA GLU A 30 -8.06 9.83 4.74
C GLU A 30 -7.52 8.43 5.03
N LEU A 31 -6.30 8.34 5.58
CA LEU A 31 -5.68 7.08 5.98
C LEU A 31 -6.46 6.40 7.11
N GLU A 32 -6.93 7.15 8.10
CA GLU A 32 -7.75 6.64 9.19
C GLU A 32 -9.09 6.10 8.70
N LYS A 33 -9.75 6.80 7.76
CA LYS A 33 -10.95 6.32 7.08
C LYS A 33 -10.68 5.00 6.35
N ALA A 34 -9.61 4.94 5.57
CA ALA A 34 -9.23 3.75 4.80
C ALA A 34 -8.92 2.55 5.71
N VAL A 35 -8.15 2.76 6.79
CA VAL A 35 -7.81 1.70 7.75
C VAL A 35 -9.06 1.17 8.46
N SER A 36 -9.99 2.06 8.84
CA SER A 36 -11.27 1.64 9.42
C SER A 36 -12.05 0.73 8.47
N SER A 37 -12.19 1.14 7.21
CA SER A 37 -12.85 0.34 6.17
C SER A 37 -12.16 -1.02 5.94
N LEU A 38 -10.83 -1.03 5.79
CA LEU A 38 -10.06 -2.25 5.60
C LEU A 38 -10.21 -3.22 6.77
N LYS A 39 -10.20 -2.72 8.02
CA LYS A 39 -10.43 -3.56 9.21
C LYS A 39 -11.79 -4.24 9.18
N GLN A 40 -12.84 -3.55 8.77
CA GLN A 40 -14.20 -4.11 8.70
C GLN A 40 -14.26 -5.33 7.77
N PHE A 41 -13.64 -5.24 6.58
CA PHE A 41 -13.69 -6.32 5.60
C PHE A 41 -12.66 -7.42 5.84
N LEU A 42 -11.41 -7.05 6.16
CA LEU A 42 -10.29 -7.99 6.19
C LEU A 42 -10.24 -8.83 7.48
N THR A 43 -10.80 -8.34 8.59
CA THR A 43 -10.87 -9.12 9.83
C THR A 43 -11.70 -10.40 9.63
N LEU A 44 -12.76 -10.34 8.82
CA LEU A 44 -13.60 -11.50 8.48
C LEU A 44 -12.83 -12.57 7.69
N LEU A 45 -11.74 -12.17 7.03
CA LEU A 45 -10.83 -13.04 6.28
C LEU A 45 -9.61 -13.47 7.12
N GLY A 46 -9.62 -13.21 8.43
CA GLY A 46 -8.49 -13.55 9.31
C GLY A 46 -7.25 -12.69 9.10
N ILE A 47 -7.38 -11.53 8.43
CA ILE A 47 -6.29 -10.57 8.20
C ILE A 47 -6.45 -9.40 9.17
N GLU A 48 -5.44 -9.18 9.99
CA GLU A 48 -5.31 -8.00 10.85
C GLU A 48 -4.75 -6.82 10.06
N VAL A 49 -5.28 -5.62 10.28
CA VAL A 49 -4.76 -4.39 9.66
C VAL A 49 -4.13 -3.52 10.75
N ILE A 50 -2.85 -3.22 10.59
CA ILE A 50 -2.06 -2.40 11.52
C ILE A 50 -1.65 -1.11 10.82
N LEU A 51 -1.90 0.03 11.44
CA LEU A 51 -1.43 1.33 11.00
C LEU A 51 -0.24 1.77 11.87
N GLU A 52 0.89 2.06 11.23
CA GLU A 52 2.09 2.62 11.86
C GLU A 52 2.34 4.04 11.32
N LYS A 53 2.43 5.02 12.23
CA LYS A 53 2.77 6.40 11.89
C LYS A 53 4.25 6.63 12.21
N SER A 54 5.05 6.90 11.19
CA SER A 54 6.49 7.17 11.28
C SER A 54 6.76 8.66 11.10
N GLU A 55 7.72 9.17 11.85
CA GLU A 55 8.16 10.55 11.72
C GLU A 55 9.39 10.62 10.81
N LEU A 56 9.45 11.65 9.98
CA LEU A 56 10.62 12.05 9.19
C LEU A 56 11.17 13.32 9.81
N SER A 57 12.46 13.32 10.15
CA SER A 57 13.09 14.50 10.74
C SER A 57 13.30 15.61 9.70
N VAL A 58 13.44 16.86 10.16
CA VAL A 58 13.78 17.99 9.28
C VAL A 58 15.10 17.76 8.53
N VAL A 59 16.08 17.11 9.17
CA VAL A 59 17.39 16.83 8.56
C VAL A 59 17.26 15.84 7.41
N GLU A 60 16.45 14.81 7.57
CA GLU A 60 16.18 13.84 6.50
C GLU A 60 15.32 14.44 5.40
N PHE A 61 14.29 15.21 5.76
CA PHE A 61 13.42 15.87 4.79
C PHE A 61 14.19 16.83 3.88
N LYS A 62 15.14 17.59 4.42
CA LYS A 62 16.00 18.46 3.61
C LYS A 62 16.85 17.71 2.58
N LYS A 63 17.15 16.43 2.82
CA LYS A 63 17.88 15.58 1.86
C LYS A 63 16.95 15.04 0.78
N ASP A 64 15.73 14.68 1.16
CA ASP A 64 14.73 14.12 0.26
C ASP A 64 13.30 14.47 0.72
N PRO A 65 12.72 15.57 0.20
CA PRO A 65 11.35 15.98 0.51
C PRO A 65 10.28 14.96 0.09
N LEU A 66 10.57 14.13 -0.90
CA LEU A 66 9.64 13.12 -1.42
C LEU A 66 9.45 11.95 -0.44
N ARG A 67 10.27 11.87 0.61
CA ARG A 67 10.08 10.96 1.75
C ARG A 67 8.94 11.37 2.67
N SER A 68 8.48 12.61 2.60
CA SER A 68 7.28 13.04 3.32
C SER A 68 6.02 12.60 2.58
N ASN A 69 4.98 12.31 3.35
CA ASN A 69 3.69 11.80 2.88
C ASN A 69 3.77 10.46 2.10
N GLN A 70 4.70 9.59 2.48
CA GLN A 70 4.80 8.24 1.90
C GLN A 70 3.89 7.27 2.65
N VAL A 71 3.11 6.48 1.90
CA VAL A 71 2.31 5.37 2.41
C VAL A 71 2.88 4.08 1.84
N TRP A 72 3.15 3.12 2.71
CA TRP A 72 3.53 1.76 2.35
C TRP A 72 2.47 0.79 2.81
N LEU A 73 2.24 -0.24 2.00
CA LEU A 73 1.45 -1.41 2.36
C LEU A 73 2.36 -2.63 2.28
N ASN A 74 2.59 -3.23 3.43
CA ASN A 74 3.69 -4.14 3.70
C ASN A 74 5.03 -3.46 3.32
N ASP A 75 5.79 -4.06 2.39
CA ASP A 75 7.11 -3.57 2.00
C ASP A 75 7.10 -2.79 0.67
N ARG A 76 5.92 -2.41 0.18
CA ARG A 76 5.73 -1.77 -1.14
C ARG A 76 5.01 -0.43 -1.00
N LEU A 77 5.39 0.56 -1.82
CA LEU A 77 4.73 1.88 -1.84
C LEU A 77 3.29 1.77 -2.36
N LEU A 78 2.42 2.66 -1.88
CA LEU A 78 1.02 2.74 -2.31
C LEU A 78 0.90 2.84 -3.84
N GLU A 79 1.73 3.65 -4.48
CA GLU A 79 1.70 3.85 -5.94
C GLU A 79 1.92 2.55 -6.72
N ASP A 80 2.84 1.71 -6.27
CA ASP A 80 3.15 0.44 -6.93
C ASP A 80 1.98 -0.56 -6.88
N TRP A 81 1.05 -0.39 -5.94
CA TRP A 81 -0.17 -1.20 -5.87
C TRP A 81 -1.26 -0.73 -6.83
N ILE A 82 -1.34 0.57 -7.08
CA ILE A 82 -2.43 1.18 -7.83
C ILE A 82 -2.03 1.61 -9.25
N ASN A 83 -0.86 1.16 -9.71
CA ASN A 83 -0.20 1.61 -10.95
C ASN A 83 -0.08 3.14 -11.01
N GLY A 84 0.17 3.76 -9.86
CA GLY A 84 0.42 5.18 -9.73
C GLY A 84 1.89 5.52 -9.95
N LYS A 85 2.19 6.82 -9.87
CA LYS A 85 3.55 7.36 -9.91
C LYS A 85 3.71 8.40 -8.82
N THR A 86 4.93 8.56 -8.32
CA THR A 86 5.27 9.70 -7.47
C THR A 86 5.40 10.95 -8.34
N GLY A 87 4.64 11.99 -8.00
CA GLY A 87 4.81 13.34 -8.50
C GLY A 87 5.33 14.26 -7.40
N GLN A 88 5.38 15.55 -7.71
CA GLN A 88 5.79 16.59 -6.76
C GLN A 88 5.07 17.91 -7.03
N SER A 89 4.83 18.66 -5.96
CA SER A 89 4.29 20.03 -6.02
C SER A 89 4.78 20.85 -4.82
N PRO A 90 4.87 22.19 -4.96
CA PRO A 90 5.21 23.07 -3.86
C PRO A 90 4.33 22.85 -2.63
N CYS A 91 4.91 22.94 -1.44
CA CYS A 91 4.19 22.79 -0.18
C CYS A 91 4.14 24.10 0.62
N CYS A 92 3.51 24.04 1.79
CA CYS A 92 3.43 25.11 2.78
C CYS A 92 3.80 24.61 4.18
N ASP A 93 3.76 25.53 5.15
CA ASP A 93 3.92 25.29 6.59
C ASP A 93 5.28 24.65 6.94
N VAL A 94 5.25 23.56 7.71
CA VAL A 94 6.43 22.83 8.19
C VAL A 94 7.33 22.36 7.04
N CYS A 95 6.76 22.04 5.88
CA CYS A 95 7.52 21.63 4.70
C CYS A 95 8.13 22.81 3.93
N GLY A 96 7.68 24.04 4.20
CA GLY A 96 8.04 25.22 3.43
C GLY A 96 7.73 25.07 1.94
N PRO A 97 8.40 25.85 1.05
CA PRO A 97 8.16 25.82 -0.39
C PRO A 97 8.81 24.61 -1.09
N SER A 98 9.12 23.54 -0.35
CA SER A 98 9.76 22.36 -0.93
C SER A 98 8.82 21.64 -1.89
N GLU A 99 9.38 21.03 -2.93
CA GLU A 99 8.66 20.15 -3.85
C GLU A 99 8.31 18.83 -3.14
N CYS A 100 7.15 18.80 -2.49
CA CYS A 100 6.67 17.67 -1.71
C CYS A 100 5.92 16.68 -2.57
N LYS A 101 5.95 15.42 -2.13
CA LYS A 101 5.32 14.28 -2.80
C LYS A 101 3.85 14.50 -3.14
N THR A 102 3.49 14.17 -4.37
CA THR A 102 2.10 13.89 -4.79
C THR A 102 1.99 12.46 -5.31
N VAL A 103 0.77 11.93 -5.33
CA VAL A 103 0.47 10.65 -5.96
C VAL A 103 -0.23 10.93 -7.28
N ILE A 104 0.26 10.38 -8.38
CA ILE A 104 -0.35 10.51 -9.70
C ILE A 104 -0.96 9.17 -10.09
N VAL A 105 -2.24 9.16 -10.46
CA VAL A 105 -2.93 7.97 -10.98
C VAL A 105 -3.67 8.36 -12.25
N GLY A 106 -3.30 7.76 -13.37
CA GLY A 106 -3.79 8.21 -14.68
C GLY A 106 -3.34 9.64 -14.96
N GLU A 107 -4.29 10.54 -15.18
CA GLU A 107 -4.07 11.97 -15.44
C GLU A 107 -4.25 12.84 -14.18
N GLU A 108 -4.67 12.26 -13.06
CA GLU A 108 -4.96 12.99 -11.83
C GLU A 108 -3.76 12.99 -10.89
N SER A 109 -3.53 14.13 -10.23
CA SER A 109 -2.48 14.31 -9.23
C SER A 109 -3.09 14.70 -7.89
N TYR A 110 -2.64 14.00 -6.84
CA TYR A 110 -3.19 14.09 -5.50
C TYR A 110 -2.12 14.55 -4.51
N GLU A 111 -2.31 15.74 -3.94
CA GLU A 111 -1.49 16.25 -2.84
C GLU A 111 -1.88 15.65 -1.48
N VAL A 112 -3.17 15.37 -1.33
CA VAL A 112 -3.79 14.62 -0.25
C VAL A 112 -4.18 13.27 -0.83
N ILE A 113 -3.70 12.18 -0.24
CA ILE A 113 -3.99 10.83 -0.77
C ILE A 113 -5.41 10.44 -0.30
N PRO A 114 -6.39 10.31 -1.21
CA PRO A 114 -7.77 10.00 -0.84
C PRO A 114 -7.91 8.56 -0.33
N ALA A 115 -8.87 8.33 0.57
CA ALA A 115 -9.10 7.04 1.20
C ALA A 115 -9.35 5.93 0.17
N GLU A 116 -10.02 6.22 -0.94
CA GLU A 116 -10.35 5.26 -1.99
C GLU A 116 -9.10 4.62 -2.61
N LEU A 117 -8.04 5.40 -2.83
CA LEU A 117 -6.77 4.89 -3.36
C LEU A 117 -6.06 4.00 -2.34
N ILE A 118 -6.11 4.37 -1.06
CA ILE A 118 -5.52 3.61 0.05
C ILE A 118 -6.27 2.28 0.24
N ILE A 119 -7.61 2.30 0.18
CA ILE A 119 -8.44 1.09 0.26
C ILE A 119 -8.13 0.17 -0.92
N LYS A 120 -8.09 0.69 -2.15
CA LYS A 120 -7.74 -0.09 -3.35
C LYS A 120 -6.38 -0.76 -3.18
N ALA A 121 -5.36 0.01 -2.77
CA ALA A 121 -4.03 -0.54 -2.52
C ALA A 121 -4.05 -1.62 -1.42
N GLY A 122 -4.80 -1.38 -0.33
CA GLY A 122 -4.93 -2.30 0.79
C GLY A 122 -5.58 -3.63 0.42
N LEU A 123 -6.63 -3.59 -0.40
CA LEU A 123 -7.27 -4.80 -0.91
C LEU A 123 -6.32 -5.61 -1.81
N LEU A 124 -5.61 -4.94 -2.73
CA LEU A 124 -4.62 -5.60 -3.60
C LEU A 124 -3.48 -6.22 -2.78
N ALA A 125 -3.01 -5.52 -1.76
CA ALA A 125 -1.99 -6.03 -0.84
C ALA A 125 -2.48 -7.21 -0.01
N ALA A 126 -3.74 -7.18 0.45
CA ALA A 126 -4.35 -8.28 1.17
C ALA A 126 -4.53 -9.53 0.31
N LEU A 127 -4.89 -9.39 -0.97
CA LEU A 127 -5.01 -10.51 -1.91
C LEU A 127 -3.69 -11.28 -2.03
N GLN A 128 -2.54 -10.59 -2.09
CA GLN A 128 -1.25 -11.27 -2.13
C GLN A 128 -1.01 -12.15 -0.88
N LEU A 129 -1.52 -11.73 0.29
CA LEU A 129 -1.43 -12.53 1.52
C LEU A 129 -2.32 -13.79 1.45
N LEU A 130 -3.39 -13.77 0.67
CA LEU A 130 -4.28 -14.91 0.41
C LEU A 130 -3.67 -15.86 -0.64
N ASP A 131 -3.13 -15.34 -1.75
CA ASP A 131 -2.55 -16.14 -2.84
C ASP A 131 -1.34 -16.97 -2.39
N VAL A 132 -0.56 -16.48 -1.43
CA VAL A 132 0.55 -17.24 -0.84
C VAL A 132 0.07 -18.53 -0.18
N GLU A 133 -1.17 -18.60 0.32
CA GLU A 133 -1.71 -19.83 0.89
C GLU A 133 -2.27 -20.79 -0.16
N ILE A 134 -2.94 -20.27 -1.20
CA ILE A 134 -3.43 -21.11 -2.30
C ILE A 134 -2.24 -21.84 -2.94
N ASN A 135 -1.15 -21.11 -3.20
CA ASN A 135 0.04 -21.70 -3.81
C ASN A 135 0.80 -22.65 -2.86
N LYS A 136 0.78 -22.43 -1.53
CA LYS A 136 1.32 -23.41 -0.57
C LYS A 136 0.48 -24.70 -0.53
N SER A 137 -0.84 -24.56 -0.52
CA SER A 137 -1.77 -25.69 -0.57
C SER A 137 -1.65 -26.50 -1.85
N CYS A 138 -1.29 -25.88 -2.98
CA CYS A 138 -1.05 -26.58 -4.24
C CYS A 138 0.28 -27.34 -4.26
N CYS A 139 1.32 -26.87 -3.56
CA CYS A 139 2.62 -27.53 -3.56
C CYS A 139 2.77 -28.64 -2.51
N GLU A 140 1.90 -28.71 -1.49
CA GLU A 140 1.98 -29.76 -0.45
C GLU A 140 1.30 -31.08 -0.84
N ASN A 141 0.63 -31.14 -2.00
CA ASN A 141 -0.03 -32.37 -2.49
C ASN A 141 0.69 -33.09 -3.64
N GLU A 142 1.89 -32.67 -4.05
CA GLU A 142 2.70 -33.43 -5.02
C GLU A 142 3.72 -34.34 -4.33
N ILE A 143 3.21 -35.34 -3.61
CA ILE A 143 3.88 -36.65 -3.56
C ILE A 143 2.91 -37.66 -4.14
N SER A 144 2.82 -37.69 -5.47
CA SER A 144 2.35 -38.88 -6.18
C SER A 144 3.14 -39.03 -7.47
N THR A 145 3.98 -40.06 -7.46
CA THR A 145 4.76 -40.55 -8.59
C THR A 145 3.84 -41.02 -9.72
N ALA A 146 3.73 -40.26 -10.81
CA ALA A 146 3.31 -40.79 -12.12
C ALA A 146 3.80 -39.88 -13.27
N PRO A 147 4.23 -40.44 -14.40
CA PRO A 147 4.97 -39.71 -15.42
C PRO A 147 4.07 -38.80 -16.26
N ALA A 148 4.63 -37.65 -16.64
CA ALA A 148 4.01 -36.66 -17.50
C ALA A 148 3.49 -37.28 -18.81
N THR A 149 2.18 -37.23 -19.02
CA THR A 149 1.60 -37.41 -20.36
C THR A 149 0.64 -36.28 -20.68
N SER A 150 1.17 -35.33 -21.48
CA SER A 150 0.48 -34.63 -22.56
C SER A 150 -0.92 -34.07 -22.28
N CYS A 151 -1.01 -32.78 -21.95
CA CYS A 151 -2.26 -32.03 -22.04
C CYS A 151 -2.05 -30.71 -22.79
N CYS A 152 -1.98 -30.81 -24.12
CA CYS A 152 -2.27 -29.71 -25.05
C CYS A 152 -2.55 -30.28 -26.44
N LYS A 153 -3.83 -30.33 -26.84
CA LYS A 153 -4.20 -30.32 -28.26
C LYS A 153 -5.10 -29.12 -28.51
N SER A 154 -4.51 -28.15 -29.20
CA SER A 154 -5.11 -26.96 -29.78
C SER A 154 -6.32 -27.32 -30.65
N ARG A 155 -7.48 -26.72 -30.35
CA ARG A 155 -8.63 -26.69 -31.27
C ARG A 155 -8.29 -25.74 -32.43
N GLN A 156 -8.17 -26.27 -33.64
CA GLN A 156 -8.28 -25.48 -34.86
C GLN A 156 -9.76 -25.26 -35.19
N ALA A 157 -10.07 -24.02 -35.57
CA ALA A 157 -11.37 -23.54 -36.00
C ALA A 157 -11.76 -24.09 -37.38
N LEU A 158 -13.06 -24.32 -37.55
CA LEU A 158 -13.78 -24.37 -38.84
C LEU A 158 -15.04 -23.53 -38.67
#